data_AF-A0A963VBU1-F1
#
_entry.id   AF-A0A963VBU1-F1
#
_cell.length_a   1.000
_cell.length_b   1.000
_cell.length_c   1.000
_cell.angle_alpha   90.00
_cell.angle_beta   90.00
_cell.angle_gamma   90.00
#
_symmetry.space_group_name_H-M   'P 1'
#
loop_
_entity.id
_entity.type
_entity.pdbx_description
1 polymer ?
#
loop_
_entity_poly.entity_id
_entity_poly.type
_entity_poly.pdbx_seq_one_letter_code
_entity_poly.pdbx_strand_id
1 'polypeptide(L)' 'MEMFQAFSDTPLWRAEMDLPQIPPASIDPREDVLVVGSGFTGLHTALHLARGGRQVVICDAGEIG' A
#
# COMPACT_ATOMS: atom_id res chain seq x y z
N MET A 1 16.17 -11.89 32.16
CA MET A 1 14.86 -11.92 31.48
C MET A 1 14.64 -10.53 30.87
N GLU A 2 15.52 -10.12 29.95
CA GLU A 2 15.63 -8.73 29.42
C GLU A 2 15.78 -8.70 27.88
N MET A 3 15.57 -9.83 27.19
CA MET A 3 15.99 -10.00 25.79
C MET A 3 15.05 -9.35 24.75
N PHE A 4 13.94 -8.74 25.19
CA PHE A 4 12.94 -8.14 24.30
C PHE A 4 12.63 -6.68 24.63
N GLN A 5 13.55 -5.94 25.28
CA GLN A 5 13.30 -4.53 25.66
C GLN A 5 13.47 -3.52 24.51
N ALA A 6 13.90 -3.95 23.32
CA ALA A 6 14.12 -3.09 22.15
C ALA A 6 13.37 -3.58 20.92
N PHE A 7 12.03 -3.70 21.02
CA PHE A 7 11.18 -3.91 19.84
C PHE A 7 10.57 -2.58 19.40
N SER A 8 10.37 -2.44 18.10
CA SER A 8 9.66 -1.33 17.48
C SER A 8 8.43 -1.87 16.79
N ASP A 9 7.31 -1.16 16.90
CA ASP A 9 6.10 -1.45 16.12
C ASP A 9 6.23 -0.95 14.67
N THR A 10 7.28 -0.17 14.37
CA THR A 10 7.63 0.17 13.00
C THR A 10 8.28 -1.03 12.33
N PRO A 11 7.68 -1.59 11.27
CA PRO A 11 8.30 -2.69 10.56
C PRO A 11 9.57 -2.22 9.86
N LEU A 12 10.58 -3.10 9.83
CA LEU A 12 11.94 -2.78 9.37
C LEU A 12 11.98 -2.10 8.00
N TRP A 13 11.12 -2.52 7.07
CA TRP A 13 11.06 -1.97 5.73
C TRP A 13 10.59 -0.50 5.68
N ARG A 14 9.78 -0.04 6.64
CA ARG A 14 9.44 1.39 6.78
C ARG A 14 10.53 2.18 7.52
N ALA A 15 11.34 1.50 8.32
CA ALA A 15 12.45 2.12 9.04
C ALA A 15 13.68 2.34 8.15
N GLU A 16 13.88 1.47 7.15
CA GLU A 16 15.07 1.48 6.29
C GLU A 16 14.81 1.93 4.85
N MET A 17 13.54 2.10 4.45
CA MET A 17 13.20 2.56 3.10
C MET A 17 12.27 3.75 3.09
N ASP A 18 12.61 4.72 2.25
CA ASP A 18 11.73 5.84 1.94
C ASP A 18 10.69 5.42 0.89
N LEU A 19 9.46 5.89 1.09
CA LEU A 19 8.44 5.81 0.07
C LEU A 19 8.76 6.79 -1.07
N PRO A 20 8.52 6.41 -2.34
CA PRO A 20 8.55 7.39 -3.42
C PRO A 20 7.45 8.44 -3.19
N GLN A 21 7.56 9.61 -3.83
CA GLN A 21 6.45 10.55 -3.81
C GLN A 21 5.22 9.92 -4.47
N ILE A 22 4.14 9.84 -3.72
CA ILE A 22 2.88 9.26 -4.19
C ILE A 22 1.88 10.39 -4.38
N PRO A 23 1.55 10.74 -5.63
CA PRO A 23 0.50 11.73 -5.88
C PRO A 23 -0.83 11.16 -5.38
N PRO A 24 -1.73 12.01 -4.86
CA PRO A 24 -3.11 11.61 -4.61
C PRO A 24 -3.71 10.99 -5.85
N ALA A 25 -4.49 9.93 -5.68
CA ALA A 25 -5.22 9.35 -6.80
C ALA A 25 -6.18 10.40 -7.37
N SER A 26 -6.04 10.69 -8.68
CA SER A 26 -7.10 11.36 -9.43
C SER A 26 -8.08 10.27 -9.83
N ILE A 27 -9.26 10.29 -9.22
CA ILE A 27 -10.32 9.31 -9.49
C ILE A 27 -11.24 9.91 -10.56
N ASP A 28 -11.24 9.34 -11.75
CA ASP A 28 -12.32 9.55 -12.74
C ASP A 28 -13.46 8.57 -12.36
N PRO A 29 -14.73 8.89 -12.61
CA PRO A 29 -15.82 7.92 -12.45
C PRO A 29 -15.78 6.67 -13.37
N ARG A 30 -14.63 6.30 -13.95
CA ARG A 30 -14.51 5.23 -14.98
C ARG A 30 -13.70 4.01 -14.56
N GLU A 31 -13.23 3.96 -13.32
CA GLU A 31 -12.26 2.97 -12.92
C GLU A 31 -12.91 1.60 -12.77
N ASP A 32 -12.28 0.58 -13.35
CA ASP A 32 -12.86 -0.77 -13.39
C ASP A 32 -12.91 -1.42 -12.01
N VAL A 33 -11.95 -1.11 -11.13
CA VAL A 33 -11.80 -1.77 -9.82
C VAL A 33 -11.32 -0.81 -8.73
N LEU A 34 -11.97 -0.87 -7.57
CA LEU A 34 -11.51 -0.27 -6.31
C LEU A 34 -10.95 -1.37 -5.39
N VAL A 35 -9.72 -1.19 -4.91
CA VAL A 35 -9.10 -2.01 -3.87
C VAL A 35 -9.07 -1.21 -2.56
N VAL A 36 -9.57 -1.81 -1.47
CA VAL A 36 -9.57 -1.20 -0.14
C VAL A 36 -8.44 -1.81 0.68
N GLY A 37 -7.52 -0.96 1.15
CA GLY A 37 -6.30 -1.33 1.85
C GLY A 37 -5.09 -1.41 0.91
N SER A 38 -4.00 -0.76 1.33
CA SER A 38 -2.74 -0.61 0.60
C SER A 38 -1.58 -1.38 1.21
N GLY A 39 -1.86 -2.32 2.13
CA GLY A 39 -0.88 -3.29 2.58
C GLY A 39 -0.45 -4.25 1.47
N PHE A 40 0.43 -5.21 1.80
CA PHE A 40 0.99 -6.17 0.84
C PHE A 40 -0.07 -6.83 -0.06
N THR A 41 -1.14 -7.38 0.53
CA THR A 41 -2.18 -8.07 -0.23
C THR A 41 -2.93 -7.13 -1.18
N GLY A 42 -3.20 -5.89 -0.75
CA GLY A 42 -3.90 -4.89 -1.56
C GLY A 42 -3.07 -4.46 -2.75
N LEU A 43 -1.80 -4.09 -2.52
CA LEU A 43 -0.86 -3.72 -3.58
C LEU A 43 -0.60 -4.87 -4.55
N HIS A 44 -0.41 -6.09 -4.04
CA HIS A 44 -0.21 -7.26 -4.88
C HIS A 44 -1.45 -7.56 -5.74
N THR A 45 -2.65 -7.43 -5.17
CA THR A 45 -3.91 -7.54 -5.92
C THR A 45 -4.01 -6.51 -7.02
N ALA A 46 -3.77 -5.23 -6.70
CA ALA A 46 -3.82 -4.13 -7.66
C ALA A 46 -2.80 -4.32 -8.79
N LEU A 47 -1.58 -4.79 -8.47
CA LEU A 47 -0.55 -5.08 -9.46
C LEU A 47 -0.99 -6.15 -10.47
N HIS A 48 -1.62 -7.24 -10.00
CA HIS A 48 -2.11 -8.30 -10.89
C HIS A 48 -3.27 -7.84 -11.77
N LEU A 49 -4.21 -7.07 -11.20
CA LEU A 49 -5.31 -6.48 -11.95
C LEU A 49 -4.81 -5.50 -13.02
N ALA A 50 -3.88 -4.60 -12.66
CA ALA A 50 -3.27 -3.65 -13.58
C ALA A 50 -2.48 -4.36 -14.70
N ARG A 51 -1.74 -5.43 -14.39
CA ARG A 51 -1.08 -6.28 -15.39
C ARG A 51 -2.07 -6.98 -16.32
N GLY A 52 -3.27 -7.26 -15.83
CA GLY A 52 -4.39 -7.71 -16.65
C GLY A 52 -5.02 -6.61 -17.51
N GLY A 53 -4.58 -5.36 -17.42
CA GLY A 53 -5.11 -4.23 -18.19
C GLY A 53 -6.34 -3.56 -17.58
N ARG A 54 -6.63 -3.77 -16.30
CA ARG A 54 -7.72 -3.08 -15.59
C ARG A 54 -7.22 -1.75 -15.06
N GLN A 55 -8.07 -0.73 -15.07
CA GLN A 55 -7.83 0.50 -14.31
C GLN A 55 -8.19 0.26 -12.84
N VAL A 56 -7.25 0.52 -11.94
CA VAL A 56 -7.38 0.20 -10.51
C VAL A 56 -7.07 1.43 -9.67
N VAL A 57 -7.96 1.73 -8.73
CA VAL A 57 -7.72 2.69 -7.65
C VAL A 57 -7.57 1.93 -6.34
N ILE A 58 -6.64 2.38 -5.50
CA ILE A 58 -6.43 1.87 -4.15
C ILE A 58 -6.79 2.97 -3.17
N CYS A 59 -7.61 2.64 -2.17
CA CYS A 59 -7.91 3.55 -1.05
C CYS A 59 -7.44 2.92 0.27
N ASP A 60 -6.70 3.70 1.05
CA ASP A 60 -6.32 3.36 2.41
C ASP A 60 -6.81 4.45 3.38
N ALA A 61 -7.02 4.07 4.63
CA ALA A 61 -7.33 5.01 5.71
C ALA A 61 -6.07 5.74 6.20
N GLY A 62 -4.89 5.15 6.00
CA GLY A 62 -3.59 5.71 6.37
C GLY A 62 -2.71 6.06 5.16
N GLU A 63 -1.40 6.11 5.40
CA GLU A 63 -0.41 6.17 4.34
C GLU A 63 -0.32 4.84 3.60
N ILE A 64 0.35 4.83 2.44
CA ILE A 64 0.54 3.58 1.70
C ILE A 64 1.33 2.58 2.54
N GLY A 65 0.94 1.30 2.50
CA GLY A 65 1.77 0.17 2.93
C GLY A 65 1.51 -0.47 4.29
#